data_AF-A0A4S8JXH9-F1
#
_entry.id   AF-A0A4S8JXH9-F1
#
_cell.length_a   1.000
_cell.length_b   1.000
_cell.length_c   1.000
_cell.angle_alpha   90.00
_cell.angle_beta   90.00
_cell.angle_gamma   90.00
#
_symmetry.space_group_name_H-M   'P 1'
#
loop_
_entity.id
_entity.type
_entity.pdbx_description
1 polymer ?
#
loop_
_entity_poly.entity_id
_entity_poly.type
_entity_poly.pdbx_seq_one_letter_code
_entity_poly.pdbx_strand_id
1 'polypeptide(L)'
;MIAMGFSGAISYRATAFIVAPLLVLVVIYGCLWSPGVPTAFFRLQNGANTTEITPKDELETALEGVAMENRTLVIAILNKAYVEQNAMLDLFLQSLGGGEDTEFLIDHLLFVADMDVMWLRNPFSQLYRDGEDLQMSSDFYYGKPFDNSNFNTGFYFVTANNKTVALFDEWYAWRNNSKGMKDQDVLQKMKKEGAFTRLGLKVRYLETTYFSGFCQMSQDLRKVITVHANCCVSMKVKLIDLRSVLEAWKVSNSNGTSNATTAWPPVKGICLHDTASKHTATKH
;
A
#
# COMPACT_ATOMS: atom_id res chain seq x y z
N MET A 1 54.81 32.50 52.07
CA MET A 1 53.63 32.33 52.96
C MET A 1 52.43 32.85 52.20
N ILE A 2 51.37 32.09 51.94
CA ILE A 2 50.71 31.05 52.75
C ILE A 2 50.55 29.75 51.92
N ALA A 3 50.48 28.60 52.60
CA ALA A 3 50.14 27.31 52.00
C ALA A 3 48.72 26.90 52.39
N MET A 4 47.97 26.29 51.47
CA MET A 4 46.87 25.37 51.78
C MET A 4 46.77 24.31 50.67
N GLY A 5 46.79 23.04 51.06
CA GLY A 5 46.27 21.94 50.25
C GLY A 5 44.97 21.44 50.86
N PHE A 6 44.16 20.71 50.10
CA PHE A 6 43.04 19.94 50.65
C PHE A 6 43.02 18.51 50.08
N SER A 7 42.89 17.56 51.00
CA SER A 7 42.69 16.14 50.72
C SER A 7 41.20 15.82 50.54
N GLY A 8 40.90 14.64 50.05
CA GLY A 8 39.58 14.30 49.49
C GLY A 8 38.45 14.06 50.51
N ALA A 9 37.23 14.22 49.99
CA ALA A 9 36.03 13.53 50.45
C ALA A 9 35.00 13.50 49.30
N ILE A 10 35.05 12.47 48.45
CA ILE A 10 34.04 12.29 47.39
C ILE A 10 32.73 11.84 48.05
N SER A 11 31.74 12.73 48.05
CA SER A 11 30.44 12.46 48.68
C SER A 11 29.66 11.38 47.93
N TYR A 12 29.24 10.34 48.65
CA TYR A 12 28.42 9.21 48.18
C TYR A 12 27.07 9.64 47.58
N ARG A 13 26.66 10.91 47.77
CA ARG A 13 25.51 11.49 47.07
C ARG A 13 25.79 11.78 45.59
N ALA A 14 27.01 12.19 45.24
CA ALA A 14 27.35 12.55 43.86
C ALA A 14 27.37 11.33 42.93
N THR A 15 27.79 10.16 43.43
CA THR A 15 27.71 8.90 42.67
C THR A 15 26.26 8.48 42.40
N ALA A 16 25.35 8.65 43.36
CA ALA A 16 23.92 8.37 43.14
C ALA A 16 23.29 9.25 42.04
N PHE A 17 23.66 10.54 41.97
CA PHE A 17 23.17 11.46 40.94
C PHE A 17 23.68 11.17 39.52
N ILE A 18 24.76 10.40 39.37
CA ILE A 18 25.33 10.04 38.05
C ILE A 18 24.88 8.63 37.62
N VAL A 19 24.79 7.68 38.55
CA VAL A 19 24.40 6.29 38.24
C VAL A 19 22.92 6.16 37.90
N ALA A 20 22.03 6.92 38.55
CA ALA A 20 20.60 6.89 38.28
C ALA A 20 20.23 7.30 36.82
N PRO A 21 20.68 8.44 36.27
CA PRO A 21 20.38 8.80 34.88
C PRO A 21 21.07 7.87 33.86
N LEU A 22 22.24 7.32 34.16
CA LEU A 22 22.89 6.33 33.28
C LEU A 22 22.11 5.01 33.21
N LEU A 23 21.60 4.50 34.33
CA LEU A 23 20.74 3.31 34.33
C LEU A 23 19.42 3.57 33.59
N VAL A 24 18.81 4.75 33.76
CA VAL A 24 17.61 5.14 33.00
C VAL A 24 17.90 5.21 31.50
N LEU A 25 19.06 5.76 31.08
CA LEU A 25 19.46 5.77 29.67
C LEU A 25 19.72 4.36 29.12
N VAL A 26 20.35 3.45 29.87
CA VAL A 26 20.56 2.05 29.45
C VAL A 26 19.24 1.30 29.34
N VAL A 27 18.28 1.51 30.26
CA VAL A 27 16.93 0.93 30.17
C VAL A 27 16.15 1.51 28.99
N ILE A 28 16.25 2.82 28.72
CA ILE A 28 15.63 3.44 27.53
C ILE A 28 16.25 2.87 26.25
N TYR A 29 17.58 2.73 26.18
CA TYR A 29 18.25 2.16 25.00
C TYR A 29 17.88 0.67 24.79
N GLY A 30 17.82 -0.11 25.87
CA GLY A 30 17.37 -1.51 25.83
C GLY A 30 15.90 -1.70 25.49
N CYS A 31 15.02 -0.79 25.94
CA CYS A 31 13.58 -0.83 25.61
C CYS A 31 13.24 -0.24 24.23
N LEU A 32 14.08 0.62 23.66
CA LEU A 32 13.94 1.06 22.25
C LEU A 32 14.59 0.08 21.26
N TRP A 33 15.44 -0.83 21.71
CA TRP A 33 16.02 -1.92 20.92
C TRP A 33 15.53 -3.30 21.42
N SER A 34 14.22 -3.51 21.36
CA SER A 34 13.69 -4.88 21.35
C SER A 34 14.24 -5.64 20.13
N PRO A 35 14.89 -6.81 20.30
CA PRO A 35 15.34 -7.63 19.18
C PRO A 35 14.15 -8.36 18.56
N GLY A 36 13.39 -7.65 17.72
CA GLY A 36 12.15 -8.17 17.13
C GLY A 36 11.65 -7.46 15.87
N VAL A 37 12.48 -6.59 15.25
CA VAL A 37 12.15 -5.93 13.97
C VAL A 37 13.21 -6.34 12.92
N PRO A 38 12.83 -6.85 11.74
CA PRO A 38 13.79 -7.31 10.74
C PRO A 38 14.75 -6.21 10.27
N THR A 39 16.05 -6.51 10.30
CA THR A 39 17.15 -5.58 9.98
C THR A 39 17.28 -5.20 8.50
N ALA A 40 16.38 -5.68 7.63
CA ALA A 40 16.40 -5.41 6.19
C ALA A 40 16.14 -3.93 5.82
N PHE A 41 15.37 -3.19 6.64
CA PHE A 41 14.82 -1.90 6.22
C PHE A 41 15.83 -0.73 6.14
N PHE A 42 16.97 -0.80 6.83
CA PHE A 42 17.87 0.35 7.00
C PHE A 42 19.10 0.39 6.07
N ARG A 43 19.30 -0.59 5.17
CA ARG A 43 20.51 -0.63 4.32
C ARG A 43 20.43 0.14 3.00
N LEU A 44 19.22 0.39 2.48
CA LEU A 44 18.98 0.94 1.14
C LEU A 44 19.34 2.43 0.92
N GLN A 45 19.90 3.15 1.90
CA GLN A 45 20.28 4.57 1.73
C GLN A 45 21.79 4.86 1.62
N ASN A 46 22.69 3.90 1.85
CA ASN A 46 24.15 4.16 1.86
C ASN A 46 24.92 3.23 0.90
N GLY A 47 24.72 3.40 -0.41
CA GLY A 47 25.48 2.70 -1.44
C GLY A 47 26.69 3.50 -1.94
N ALA A 48 27.91 3.10 -1.58
CA ALA A 48 29.15 3.40 -2.32
C ALA A 48 30.36 2.54 -1.85
N ASN A 49 30.62 1.41 -2.53
CA ASN A 49 31.89 1.06 -3.21
C ASN A 49 32.31 -0.44 -3.18
N THR A 50 32.55 -0.99 -4.39
CA THR A 50 33.44 -2.15 -4.76
C THR A 50 33.24 -3.48 -4.02
N THR A 51 32.93 -4.61 -4.66
CA THR A 51 33.66 -5.27 -5.78
C THR A 51 32.80 -6.30 -6.56
N GLU A 52 33.27 -6.75 -7.74
CA GLU A 52 32.62 -7.80 -8.55
C GLU A 52 32.76 -9.22 -7.95
N ILE A 53 31.67 -9.68 -7.36
CA ILE A 53 31.14 -11.05 -7.52
C ILE A 53 29.69 -10.77 -7.86
N THR A 54 29.12 -11.20 -9.00
CA THR A 54 27.71 -10.88 -9.33
C THR A 54 26.80 -11.45 -8.24
N PRO A 55 26.31 -10.64 -7.29
CA PRO A 55 25.43 -11.14 -6.27
C PRO A 55 24.08 -11.34 -6.95
N LYS A 56 23.29 -12.27 -6.44
CA LYS A 56 21.86 -12.18 -6.66
C LYS A 56 21.42 -10.81 -6.14
N ASP A 57 20.74 -10.01 -6.96
CA ASP A 57 20.47 -8.61 -6.61
C ASP A 57 19.75 -8.55 -5.24
N GLU A 58 19.98 -7.49 -4.45
CA GLU A 58 19.29 -7.33 -3.17
C GLU A 58 17.76 -7.32 -3.41
N LEU A 59 17.33 -6.74 -4.54
CA LEU A 59 15.95 -6.79 -5.02
C LEU A 59 15.52 -8.21 -5.40
N GLU A 60 16.33 -8.96 -6.17
CA GLU A 60 16.01 -10.34 -6.58
C GLU A 60 15.89 -11.28 -5.36
N THR A 61 16.76 -11.10 -4.36
CA THR A 61 16.71 -11.83 -3.09
C THR A 61 15.48 -11.46 -2.27
N ALA A 62 15.09 -10.17 -2.22
CA ALA A 62 13.88 -9.72 -1.55
C ALA A 62 12.60 -10.23 -2.24
N LEU A 63 12.58 -10.24 -3.58
CA LEU A 63 11.48 -10.78 -4.37
C LEU A 63 11.34 -12.29 -4.16
N GLU A 64 12.43 -13.07 -4.13
CA GLU A 64 12.32 -14.50 -3.81
C GLU A 64 11.86 -14.77 -2.36
N GLY A 65 12.31 -13.95 -1.39
CA GLY A 65 11.94 -14.12 0.02
C GLY A 65 10.46 -13.89 0.33
N VAL A 66 9.77 -13.05 -0.45
CA VAL A 66 8.33 -12.73 -0.27
C VAL A 66 7.42 -13.44 -1.27
N ALA A 67 7.97 -14.20 -2.24
CA ALA A 67 7.17 -14.93 -3.21
C ALA A 67 6.37 -16.07 -2.57
N MET A 68 5.12 -16.23 -3.00
CA MET A 68 4.30 -17.42 -2.69
C MET A 68 4.85 -18.66 -3.43
N GLU A 69 4.47 -19.88 -3.00
CA GLU A 69 4.91 -21.14 -3.64
C GLU A 69 4.66 -21.18 -5.16
N ASN A 70 3.56 -20.56 -5.62
CA ASN A 70 3.20 -20.46 -7.03
C ASN A 70 3.90 -19.28 -7.76
N ARG A 71 4.93 -18.69 -7.16
CA ARG A 71 5.69 -17.51 -7.63
C ARG A 71 4.85 -16.23 -7.79
N THR A 72 3.73 -16.11 -7.08
CA THR A 72 2.98 -14.86 -7.00
C THR A 72 3.65 -13.91 -6.01
N LEU A 73 3.68 -12.62 -6.35
CA LEU A 73 4.21 -11.54 -5.53
C LEU A 73 3.14 -10.48 -5.32
N VAL A 74 2.97 -10.00 -4.08
CA VAL A 74 2.13 -8.85 -3.80
C VAL A 74 3.03 -7.66 -3.51
N ILE A 75 2.98 -6.64 -4.36
CA ILE A 75 3.80 -5.43 -4.23
C ILE A 75 2.87 -4.28 -3.85
N ALA A 76 2.99 -3.80 -2.60
CA ALA A 76 2.26 -2.66 -2.07
C ALA A 76 3.20 -1.45 -1.98
N ILE A 77 2.69 -0.23 -2.03
CA ILE A 77 3.49 0.88 -2.51
C ILE A 77 3.56 1.88 -1.29
N LEU A 78 4.72 2.36 -0.78
CA LEU A 78 4.90 3.34 0.33
C LEU A 78 5.39 4.76 -0.06
N ASN A 79 4.53 5.78 -0.11
CA ASN A 79 4.99 7.18 -0.12
C ASN A 79 5.62 7.52 1.24
N LYS A 80 6.69 8.31 1.26
CA LYS A 80 7.37 8.77 2.49
C LYS A 80 6.41 9.40 3.52
N ALA A 81 5.33 10.04 3.08
CA ALA A 81 4.31 10.63 3.94
C ALA A 81 3.33 9.62 4.61
N TYR A 82 3.47 8.32 4.34
CA TYR A 82 2.59 7.26 4.88
C TYR A 82 3.18 6.43 6.00
N VAL A 83 4.46 6.65 6.32
CA VAL A 83 5.24 5.87 7.29
C VAL A 83 5.34 6.58 8.66
N GLU A 84 4.53 7.62 8.87
CA GLU A 84 4.38 8.25 10.20
C GLU A 84 3.50 7.37 11.12
N GLN A 85 3.67 7.51 12.44
CA GLN A 85 2.88 6.72 13.40
C GLN A 85 1.39 7.03 13.31
N ASN A 86 0.55 5.99 13.29
CA ASN A 86 -0.90 6.01 13.02
C ASN A 86 -1.29 6.50 11.61
N ALA A 87 -0.40 6.42 10.62
CA ALA A 87 -0.68 6.83 9.23
C ALA A 87 -1.27 5.69 8.36
N MET A 88 -1.11 5.79 7.03
CA MET A 88 -1.74 4.85 6.07
C MET A 88 -1.16 3.43 6.18
N LEU A 89 0.12 3.27 6.52
CA LEU A 89 0.73 1.94 6.70
C LEU A 89 0.07 1.14 7.82
N ASP A 90 -0.15 1.76 8.98
CA ASP A 90 -0.82 1.11 10.10
C ASP A 90 -2.27 0.71 9.76
N LEU A 91 -2.97 1.53 8.96
CA LEU A 91 -4.34 1.22 8.50
C LEU A 91 -4.36 0.09 7.46
N PHE A 92 -3.37 0.03 6.58
CA PHE A 92 -3.23 -1.03 5.58
C PHE A 92 -2.93 -2.39 6.24
N LEU A 93 -1.94 -2.41 7.14
CA LEU A 93 -1.60 -3.62 7.92
C LEU A 93 -2.77 -4.09 8.78
N GLN A 94 -3.50 -3.16 9.42
CA GLN A 94 -4.76 -3.48 10.11
C GLN A 94 -5.85 -4.03 9.17
N SER A 95 -5.94 -3.57 7.92
CA SER A 95 -6.91 -4.11 6.96
C SER A 95 -6.61 -5.56 6.59
N LEU A 96 -5.33 -5.93 6.50
CA LEU A 96 -4.90 -7.30 6.19
C LEU A 96 -5.08 -8.25 7.38
N GLY A 97 -4.67 -7.85 8.59
CA GLY A 97 -4.86 -8.66 9.80
C GLY A 97 -6.32 -8.74 10.27
N GLY A 98 -7.18 -7.81 9.85
CA GLY A 98 -8.61 -7.79 10.14
C GLY A 98 -9.51 -8.15 8.94
N GLY A 99 -8.94 -8.59 7.83
CA GLY A 99 -9.65 -8.98 6.62
C GLY A 99 -9.94 -10.49 6.57
N GLU A 100 -10.82 -10.89 5.65
CA GLU A 100 -11.25 -12.28 5.49
C GLU A 100 -10.24 -13.04 4.61
N ASP A 101 -9.56 -14.02 5.20
CA ASP A 101 -8.46 -14.79 4.60
C ASP A 101 -7.32 -13.92 3.99
N THR A 102 -6.95 -12.83 4.66
CA THR A 102 -5.89 -11.91 4.21
C THR A 102 -4.65 -11.83 5.09
N GLU A 103 -4.67 -12.39 6.31
CA GLU A 103 -3.54 -12.26 7.27
C GLU A 103 -2.23 -12.82 6.68
N PHE A 104 -2.30 -13.96 5.99
CA PHE A 104 -1.14 -14.58 5.33
C PHE A 104 -0.46 -13.71 4.26
N LEU A 105 -1.16 -12.69 3.73
CA LEU A 105 -0.57 -11.79 2.73
C LEU A 105 0.54 -10.92 3.33
N ILE A 106 0.54 -10.71 4.65
CA ILE A 106 1.54 -9.88 5.36
C ILE A 106 2.96 -10.42 5.14
N ASP A 107 3.13 -11.74 5.12
CA ASP A 107 4.43 -12.39 4.88
C ASP A 107 4.86 -12.37 3.39
N HIS A 108 3.94 -12.06 2.48
CA HIS A 108 4.14 -12.05 1.03
C HIS A 108 4.08 -10.65 0.39
N LEU A 109 4.21 -9.61 1.22
CA LEU A 109 4.08 -8.21 0.83
C LEU A 109 5.43 -7.49 0.75
N LEU A 110 5.80 -7.07 -0.46
CA LEU A 110 6.92 -6.16 -0.69
C LEU A 110 6.43 -4.70 -0.76
N PHE A 111 7.01 -3.81 0.05
CA PHE A 111 6.59 -2.41 0.17
C PHE A 111 7.45 -1.39 -0.67
N VAL A 112 6.82 -0.43 -1.40
CA VAL A 112 7.49 0.43 -2.44
C VAL A 112 7.20 1.97 -2.40
N ALA A 113 6.20 2.56 -3.13
CA ALA A 113 5.98 4.05 -3.26
C ALA A 113 4.57 4.79 -3.07
N ASP A 114 3.36 4.19 -2.92
CA ASP A 114 2.03 4.86 -2.67
C ASP A 114 0.88 3.98 -2.01
N MET A 115 0.34 4.31 -0.82
CA MET A 115 -0.64 3.49 -0.05
C MET A 115 -2.04 4.11 0.09
N ASP A 116 -2.88 4.07 -0.93
CA ASP A 116 -4.26 4.58 -0.84
C ASP A 116 -5.34 3.52 -1.09
N VAL A 117 -5.02 2.26 -0.85
CA VAL A 117 -5.89 1.11 -1.13
C VAL A 117 -5.99 0.19 0.07
N MET A 118 -7.21 -0.05 0.56
CA MET A 118 -7.48 -1.06 1.59
C MET A 118 -7.74 -2.43 0.97
N TRP A 119 -7.32 -3.49 1.65
CA TRP A 119 -7.55 -4.88 1.26
C TRP A 119 -8.39 -5.53 2.35
N LEU A 120 -9.60 -5.97 2.00
CA LEU A 120 -10.61 -6.51 2.92
C LEU A 120 -10.81 -8.02 2.75
N ARG A 121 -10.47 -8.55 1.56
CA ARG A 121 -10.54 -9.98 1.24
C ARG A 121 -9.40 -10.40 0.31
N ASN A 122 -9.17 -11.71 0.25
CA ASN A 122 -8.26 -12.33 -0.72
C ASN A 122 -8.70 -12.07 -2.19
N PRO A 123 -7.89 -11.40 -3.02
CA PRO A 123 -8.27 -11.05 -4.39
C PRO A 123 -8.27 -12.23 -5.36
N PHE A 124 -7.54 -13.32 -5.08
CA PHE A 124 -7.30 -14.38 -6.06
C PHE A 124 -8.56 -15.11 -6.52
N SER A 125 -9.64 -15.04 -5.74
CA SER A 125 -10.96 -15.59 -6.09
C SER A 125 -11.68 -14.84 -7.23
N GLN A 126 -11.30 -13.59 -7.51
CA GLN A 126 -11.88 -12.74 -8.58
C GLN A 126 -10.86 -12.36 -9.67
N LEU A 127 -9.69 -12.99 -9.67
CA LEU A 127 -8.67 -12.81 -10.70
C LEU A 127 -8.73 -13.94 -11.73
N TYR A 128 -8.74 -13.54 -12.99
CA TYR A 128 -8.72 -14.45 -14.14
C TYR A 128 -7.28 -14.92 -14.37
N ARG A 129 -7.09 -16.19 -14.71
CA ARG A 129 -5.76 -16.77 -14.98
C ARG A 129 -5.60 -17.25 -16.43
N ASP A 130 -6.60 -17.01 -17.28
CA ASP A 130 -6.71 -17.58 -18.62
C ASP A 130 -6.16 -16.64 -19.70
N GLY A 131 -4.87 -16.35 -19.59
CA GLY A 131 -4.06 -15.71 -20.62
C GLY A 131 -4.20 -14.19 -20.72
N GLU A 132 -4.89 -13.51 -19.81
CA GLU A 132 -4.73 -12.07 -19.60
C GLU A 132 -3.26 -11.72 -19.27
N ASP A 133 -2.70 -10.73 -19.96
CA ASP A 133 -1.36 -10.21 -19.66
C ASP A 133 -1.40 -9.32 -18.40
N LEU A 134 -2.47 -8.53 -18.27
CA LEU A 134 -2.63 -7.53 -17.22
C LEU A 134 -4.09 -7.37 -16.82
N GLN A 135 -4.35 -7.37 -15.52
CA GLN A 135 -5.64 -7.03 -14.91
C GLN A 135 -5.47 -5.79 -14.05
N MET A 136 -6.41 -4.84 -14.12
CA MET A 136 -6.29 -3.55 -13.43
C MET A 136 -7.64 -3.03 -12.92
N SER A 137 -7.65 -2.37 -11.76
CA SER A 137 -8.84 -1.70 -11.22
C SER A 137 -9.23 -0.47 -12.05
N SER A 138 -10.50 -0.08 -11.94
CA SER A 138 -11.08 1.02 -12.71
C SER A 138 -11.70 2.10 -11.82
N ASP A 139 -11.67 3.35 -12.29
CA ASP A 139 -12.41 4.43 -11.62
C ASP A 139 -13.92 4.27 -11.83
N PHE A 140 -14.30 3.78 -13.01
CA PHE A 140 -15.66 3.43 -13.37
C PHE A 140 -15.67 2.15 -14.20
N TYR A 141 -16.59 1.24 -13.91
CA TYR A 141 -16.80 -0.01 -14.64
C TYR A 141 -18.20 -0.04 -15.26
N TYR A 142 -18.25 -0.28 -16.58
CA TYR A 142 -19.46 -0.20 -17.41
C TYR A 142 -19.95 -1.57 -17.91
N GLY A 143 -19.65 -2.65 -17.17
CA GLY A 143 -20.14 -3.99 -17.51
C GLY A 143 -19.30 -4.76 -18.54
N LYS A 144 -18.18 -4.20 -19.01
CA LYS A 144 -17.35 -4.80 -20.07
C LYS A 144 -15.87 -4.86 -19.68
N PRO A 145 -15.27 -6.06 -19.56
CA PRO A 145 -13.92 -6.22 -19.04
C PRO A 145 -12.79 -5.86 -20.03
N PHE A 146 -13.09 -5.73 -21.33
CA PHE A 146 -12.07 -5.48 -22.37
C PHE A 146 -12.26 -4.16 -23.13
N ASP A 147 -13.32 -3.39 -22.84
CA ASP A 147 -13.52 -2.07 -23.43
C ASP A 147 -12.43 -1.10 -22.95
N ASN A 148 -12.19 -0.03 -23.70
CA ASN A 148 -11.17 0.97 -23.38
C ASN A 148 -11.56 1.85 -22.17
N SER A 149 -11.56 1.26 -20.97
CA SER A 149 -12.02 1.91 -19.73
C SER A 149 -10.98 2.86 -19.11
N ASN A 150 -11.49 3.75 -18.24
CA ASN A 150 -10.67 4.50 -17.29
C ASN A 150 -10.21 3.56 -16.20
N PHE A 151 -8.92 3.22 -16.23
CA PHE A 151 -8.27 2.47 -15.16
C PHE A 151 -7.65 3.40 -14.12
N ASN A 152 -7.42 2.84 -12.94
CA ASN A 152 -6.54 3.41 -11.94
C ASN A 152 -5.47 2.41 -11.51
N THR A 153 -4.42 2.90 -10.85
CA THR A 153 -3.27 2.08 -10.44
C THR A 153 -3.39 1.54 -9.01
N GLY A 154 -4.59 1.55 -8.41
CA GLY A 154 -4.79 1.08 -7.03
C GLY A 154 -4.62 -0.44 -6.89
N PHE A 155 -5.05 -1.20 -7.88
CA PHE A 155 -4.81 -2.64 -7.94
C PHE A 155 -4.46 -3.05 -9.37
N TYR A 156 -3.42 -3.86 -9.52
CA TYR A 156 -3.17 -4.59 -10.75
C TYR A 156 -2.55 -5.97 -10.48
N PHE A 157 -2.92 -6.94 -11.31
CA PHE A 157 -2.35 -8.28 -11.31
C PHE A 157 -1.75 -8.55 -12.70
N VAL A 158 -0.48 -8.96 -12.72
CA VAL A 158 0.36 -9.05 -13.92
C VAL A 158 0.75 -10.50 -14.15
N THR A 159 0.56 -11.01 -15.37
CA THR A 159 1.18 -12.26 -15.81
C THR A 159 2.59 -11.95 -16.30
N ALA A 160 3.62 -12.49 -15.67
CA ALA A 160 5.01 -12.27 -16.07
C ALA A 160 5.28 -12.90 -17.45
N ASN A 161 5.54 -12.06 -18.46
CA ASN A 161 5.90 -12.46 -19.82
C ASN A 161 6.60 -11.32 -20.57
N ASN A 162 7.12 -11.59 -21.78
CA ASN A 162 7.91 -10.61 -22.54
C ASN A 162 7.16 -9.30 -22.84
N LYS A 163 5.82 -9.33 -22.98
CA LYS A 163 5.03 -8.11 -23.23
C LYS A 163 4.90 -7.26 -21.96
N THR A 164 4.69 -7.90 -20.81
CA THR A 164 4.53 -7.20 -19.53
C THR A 164 5.86 -6.66 -19.04
N VAL A 165 6.98 -7.38 -19.24
CA VAL A 165 8.33 -6.83 -19.03
C VAL A 165 8.53 -5.57 -19.89
N ALA A 166 8.28 -5.64 -21.20
CA ALA A 166 8.40 -4.48 -22.09
C ALA A 166 7.48 -3.31 -21.70
N LEU A 167 6.28 -3.57 -21.19
CA LEU A 167 5.39 -2.54 -20.65
C LEU A 167 6.01 -1.82 -19.45
N PHE A 168 6.57 -2.56 -18.48
CA PHE A 168 7.16 -1.96 -17.29
C PHE A 168 8.46 -1.20 -17.62
N ASP A 169 9.27 -1.70 -18.55
CA ASP A 169 10.47 -1.00 -19.05
C ASP A 169 10.10 0.34 -19.72
N GLU A 170 9.12 0.32 -20.64
CA GLU A 170 8.61 1.56 -21.24
C GLU A 170 8.03 2.49 -20.17
N TRP A 171 7.22 1.98 -19.23
CA TRP A 171 6.56 2.81 -18.21
C TRP A 171 7.56 3.46 -17.25
N TYR A 172 8.61 2.73 -16.87
CA TYR A 172 9.73 3.28 -16.10
C TYR A 172 10.46 4.40 -16.88
N ALA A 173 10.80 4.15 -18.15
CA ALA A 173 11.46 5.16 -18.99
C ALA A 173 10.58 6.41 -19.21
N TRP A 174 9.27 6.24 -19.40
CA TRP A 174 8.33 7.34 -19.55
C TRP A 174 8.17 8.16 -18.27
N ARG A 175 8.08 7.51 -17.11
CA ARG A 175 7.97 8.15 -15.80
C ARG A 175 9.18 9.04 -15.51
N ASN A 176 10.40 8.55 -15.76
CA ASN A 176 11.63 9.33 -15.60
C ASN A 176 11.67 10.60 -16.47
N ASN A 177 11.01 10.58 -17.63
CA ASN A 177 10.92 11.71 -18.56
C ASN A 177 9.67 12.60 -18.34
N SER A 178 8.72 12.20 -17.49
CA SER A 178 7.40 12.84 -17.32
C SER A 178 7.30 13.64 -16.01
N LYS A 179 8.22 14.60 -15.82
CA LYS A 179 8.33 15.37 -14.57
C LYS A 179 7.00 16.02 -14.15
N GLY A 180 6.53 15.66 -12.96
CA GLY A 180 5.31 16.23 -12.35
C GLY A 180 3.99 15.53 -12.72
N MET A 181 4.02 14.52 -13.58
CA MET A 181 2.88 13.63 -13.80
C MET A 181 2.83 12.54 -12.72
N LYS A 182 1.63 12.03 -12.38
CA LYS A 182 1.50 10.84 -11.54
C LYS A 182 1.73 9.57 -12.38
N ASP A 183 2.16 8.48 -11.75
CA ASP A 183 2.42 7.21 -12.43
C ASP A 183 1.22 6.70 -13.25
N GLN A 184 0.00 6.85 -12.71
CA GLN A 184 -1.25 6.58 -13.44
C GLN A 184 -1.41 7.47 -14.68
N ASP A 185 -1.16 8.77 -14.58
CA ASP A 185 -1.29 9.71 -15.71
C ASP A 185 -0.29 9.38 -16.83
N VAL A 186 0.92 8.94 -16.45
CA VAL A 186 1.95 8.47 -17.40
C VAL A 186 1.47 7.22 -18.12
N LEU A 187 0.95 6.22 -17.41
CA LEU A 187 0.44 4.99 -18.02
C LEU A 187 -0.78 5.27 -18.91
N GLN A 188 -1.68 6.18 -18.49
CA GLN A 188 -2.83 6.59 -19.30
C GLN A 188 -2.37 7.29 -20.60
N LYS A 189 -1.33 8.13 -20.53
CA LYS A 189 -0.73 8.77 -21.70
C LYS A 189 -0.09 7.74 -22.65
N MET A 190 0.72 6.82 -22.14
CA MET A 190 1.31 5.72 -22.94
C MET A 190 0.25 4.88 -23.65
N LYS A 191 -0.81 4.50 -22.93
CA LYS A 191 -1.96 3.77 -23.49
C LYS A 191 -2.63 4.57 -24.61
N LYS A 192 -2.85 5.88 -24.41
CA LYS A 192 -3.43 6.79 -25.41
C LYS A 192 -2.54 6.94 -26.66
N GLU A 193 -1.22 6.89 -26.49
CA GLU A 193 -0.23 6.86 -27.58
C GLU A 193 0.01 5.44 -28.14
N GLY A 194 -0.90 4.50 -27.86
CA GLY A 194 -0.97 3.19 -28.50
C GLY A 194 -0.02 2.12 -27.96
N ALA A 195 0.67 2.36 -26.83
CA ALA A 195 1.61 1.39 -26.27
C ALA A 195 0.98 0.01 -26.02
N PHE A 196 -0.25 -0.04 -25.49
CA PHE A 196 -0.91 -1.31 -25.18
C PHE A 196 -1.21 -2.14 -26.45
N THR A 197 -1.63 -1.46 -27.53
CA THR A 197 -1.87 -2.09 -28.84
C THR A 197 -0.57 -2.52 -29.50
N ARG A 198 0.47 -1.66 -29.46
CA ARG A 198 1.80 -1.95 -30.01
C ARG A 198 2.45 -3.17 -29.36
N LEU A 199 2.33 -3.29 -28.04
CA LEU A 199 2.84 -4.41 -27.24
C LEU A 199 1.93 -5.66 -27.30
N GLY A 200 0.75 -5.57 -27.94
CA GLY A 200 -0.18 -6.70 -28.07
C GLY A 200 -0.75 -7.20 -26.74
N LEU A 201 -0.95 -6.32 -25.76
CA LEU A 201 -1.38 -6.68 -24.41
C LEU A 201 -2.88 -7.03 -24.35
N LYS A 202 -3.21 -8.21 -23.82
CA LYS A 202 -4.57 -8.59 -23.40
C LYS A 202 -4.81 -8.03 -21.99
N VAL A 203 -5.33 -6.80 -21.94
CA VAL A 203 -5.66 -6.09 -20.68
C VAL A 203 -7.13 -6.30 -20.31
N ARG A 204 -7.39 -6.66 -19.05
CA ARG A 204 -8.72 -6.77 -18.45
C ARG A 204 -8.92 -5.72 -17.37
N TYR A 205 -10.03 -5.00 -17.42
CA TYR A 205 -10.47 -4.08 -16.37
C TYR A 205 -11.35 -4.83 -15.36
N LEU A 206 -11.09 -4.60 -14.08
CA LEU A 206 -11.73 -5.29 -12.97
C LEU A 206 -13.01 -4.58 -12.53
N GLU A 207 -13.99 -5.37 -12.09
CA GLU A 207 -15.29 -4.89 -11.61
C GLU A 207 -15.17 -4.11 -10.30
N THR A 208 -15.67 -2.86 -10.28
CA THR A 208 -15.73 -2.00 -9.09
C THR A 208 -16.65 -2.54 -7.98
N THR A 209 -17.50 -3.53 -8.28
CA THR A 209 -18.24 -4.31 -7.28
C THR A 209 -17.32 -5.05 -6.30
N TYR A 210 -16.15 -5.52 -6.78
CA TYR A 210 -15.15 -6.25 -6.00
C TYR A 210 -13.91 -5.39 -5.73
N PHE A 211 -13.35 -4.77 -6.78
CA PHE A 211 -12.19 -3.88 -6.73
C PHE A 211 -12.67 -2.43 -6.66
N SER A 212 -13.28 -2.08 -5.54
CA SER A 212 -14.03 -0.85 -5.33
C SER A 212 -13.11 0.37 -5.17
N GLY A 213 -13.68 1.55 -5.31
CA GLY A 213 -13.05 2.82 -4.91
C GLY A 213 -14.07 3.94 -4.81
N PHE A 214 -13.71 5.09 -4.23
CA PHE A 214 -14.67 6.17 -4.00
C PHE A 214 -15.20 6.85 -5.28
N CYS A 215 -14.50 6.74 -6.42
CA CYS A 215 -15.08 7.13 -7.71
C CYS A 215 -16.38 6.37 -8.04
N GLN A 216 -16.43 5.07 -7.72
CA GLN A 216 -17.59 4.21 -7.90
C GLN A 216 -17.61 3.14 -6.79
N MET A 217 -18.19 3.49 -5.64
CA MET A 217 -18.19 2.62 -4.47
C MET A 217 -19.20 1.48 -4.63
N SER A 218 -18.78 0.25 -4.33
CA SER A 218 -19.65 -0.93 -4.40
C SER A 218 -20.81 -0.83 -3.42
N GLN A 219 -22.01 -1.25 -3.85
CA GLN A 219 -23.21 -1.26 -3.02
C GLN A 219 -23.37 -2.53 -2.16
N ASP A 220 -22.55 -3.57 -2.39
CA ASP A 220 -22.59 -4.84 -1.66
C ASP A 220 -21.26 -5.11 -0.94
N LEU A 221 -21.19 -4.72 0.33
CA LEU A 221 -20.02 -4.85 1.22
C LEU A 221 -19.45 -6.28 1.27
N ARG A 222 -20.31 -7.29 1.08
CA ARG A 222 -19.94 -8.71 1.13
C ARG A 222 -19.11 -9.15 -0.07
N LYS A 223 -19.10 -8.37 -1.16
CA LYS A 223 -18.32 -8.64 -2.38
C LYS A 223 -17.00 -7.88 -2.42
N VAL A 224 -16.83 -6.86 -1.58
CA VAL A 224 -15.69 -5.95 -1.67
C VAL A 224 -14.40 -6.68 -1.26
N ILE A 225 -13.38 -6.53 -2.10
CA ILE A 225 -12.04 -7.11 -1.96
C ILE A 225 -11.05 -6.01 -1.68
N THR A 226 -11.04 -4.95 -2.51
CA THR A 226 -10.24 -3.75 -2.26
C THR A 226 -11.10 -2.49 -2.28
N VAL A 227 -10.62 -1.45 -1.59
CA VAL A 227 -11.18 -0.09 -1.65
C VAL A 227 -10.05 0.91 -1.90
N HIS A 228 -9.97 1.43 -3.11
CA HIS A 228 -9.04 2.50 -3.50
C HIS A 228 -9.63 3.88 -3.17
N ALA A 229 -8.85 4.74 -2.52
CA ALA A 229 -9.17 6.15 -2.30
C ALA A 229 -8.89 7.04 -3.55
N ASN A 230 -9.31 6.55 -4.71
CA ASN A 230 -9.44 7.35 -5.92
C ASN A 230 -10.52 8.43 -5.73
N CYS A 231 -10.55 9.44 -6.61
CA CYS A 231 -11.46 10.58 -6.49
C CYS A 231 -11.40 11.37 -5.16
N CYS A 232 -10.28 11.26 -4.41
CA CYS A 232 -9.99 12.10 -3.24
C CYS A 232 -8.95 13.19 -3.56
N VAL A 233 -9.19 14.41 -3.08
CA VAL A 233 -8.33 15.58 -3.37
C VAL A 233 -7.07 15.66 -2.50
N SER A 234 -7.15 15.26 -1.21
CA SER A 234 -6.05 15.43 -0.26
C SER A 234 -5.84 14.22 0.65
N MET A 235 -4.63 14.11 1.20
CA MET A 235 -4.25 12.97 2.06
C MET A 235 -5.09 12.86 3.33
N LYS A 236 -5.37 14.01 3.96
CA LYS A 236 -6.22 14.08 5.15
C LYS A 236 -7.63 13.53 4.86
N VAL A 237 -8.15 13.79 3.65
CA VAL A 237 -9.46 13.31 3.20
C VAL A 237 -9.42 11.81 2.89
N LYS A 238 -8.40 11.32 2.17
CA LYS A 238 -8.17 9.87 1.98
C LYS A 238 -8.16 9.11 3.32
N LEU A 239 -7.37 9.59 4.28
CA LEU A 239 -7.26 9.01 5.63
C LEU A 239 -8.59 8.97 6.40
N ILE A 240 -9.41 10.01 6.31
CA ILE A 240 -10.70 10.07 7.01
C ILE A 240 -11.67 9.04 6.42
N ASP A 241 -11.80 8.99 5.09
CA ASP A 241 -12.76 8.12 4.42
C ASP A 241 -12.31 6.64 4.48
N LEU A 242 -11.02 6.36 4.30
CA LEU A 242 -10.48 5.00 4.48
C LEU A 242 -10.63 4.50 5.92
N ARG A 243 -10.38 5.34 6.95
CA ARG A 243 -10.71 4.96 8.34
C ARG A 243 -12.20 4.65 8.50
N SER A 244 -13.08 5.42 7.86
CA SER A 244 -14.52 5.16 7.89
C SER A 244 -14.89 3.82 7.24
N VAL A 245 -14.20 3.44 6.16
CA VAL A 245 -14.34 2.13 5.49
C VAL A 245 -13.88 0.99 6.39
N LEU A 246 -12.72 1.12 7.04
CA LEU A 246 -12.17 0.07 7.92
C LEU A 246 -13.03 -0.15 9.17
N GLU A 247 -13.56 0.91 9.79
CA GLU A 247 -14.46 0.76 10.94
C GLU A 247 -15.82 0.16 10.52
N ALA A 248 -16.35 0.56 9.36
CA ALA A 248 -17.56 -0.03 8.77
C ALA A 248 -17.38 -1.53 8.49
N TRP A 249 -16.21 -1.93 7.98
CA TRP A 249 -15.81 -3.31 7.75
C TRP A 249 -15.76 -4.13 9.06
N LYS A 250 -15.03 -3.63 10.07
CA LYS A 250 -14.92 -4.27 11.40
C LYS A 250 -16.30 -4.54 12.02
N VAL A 251 -17.20 -3.54 11.98
CA VAL A 251 -18.58 -3.65 12.52
C VAL A 251 -19.42 -4.69 11.76
N SER A 252 -19.23 -4.80 10.44
CA SER A 252 -19.92 -5.83 9.64
C SER A 252 -19.47 -7.24 10.01
N ASN A 253 -18.17 -7.44 10.26
CA ASN A 253 -17.61 -8.76 10.57
C ASN A 253 -17.86 -9.19 12.02
N SER A 254 -17.97 -8.25 12.97
CA SER A 254 -18.28 -8.58 14.38
C SER A 254 -19.72 -9.01 14.63
N ASN A 255 -20.66 -8.74 13.71
CA ASN A 255 -22.10 -8.85 13.93
C ASN A 255 -22.73 -10.25 13.69
N GLY A 256 -21.94 -11.32 13.60
CA GLY A 256 -22.42 -12.70 13.78
C GLY A 256 -23.54 -13.19 12.85
N THR A 257 -23.19 -13.46 11.58
CA THR A 257 -23.77 -14.48 10.67
C THR A 257 -25.29 -14.58 10.42
N SER A 258 -26.16 -13.77 11.03
CA SER A 258 -27.63 -13.92 10.90
C SER A 258 -28.36 -12.75 10.25
N ASN A 259 -27.71 -11.59 10.09
CA ASN A 259 -28.17 -10.47 9.25
C ASN A 259 -26.95 -9.58 8.89
N ALA A 260 -26.02 -10.13 8.10
CA ALA A 260 -24.89 -9.34 7.59
C ALA A 260 -25.40 -8.21 6.68
N THR A 261 -25.22 -6.96 7.11
CA THR A 261 -25.66 -5.77 6.38
C THR A 261 -25.03 -5.75 4.99
N THR A 262 -25.85 -5.80 3.94
CA THR A 262 -25.34 -5.82 2.57
C THR A 262 -24.78 -4.46 2.15
N ALA A 263 -25.41 -3.39 2.63
CA ALA A 263 -24.97 -2.02 2.42
C ALA A 263 -23.91 -1.59 3.43
N TRP A 264 -23.04 -0.67 3.02
CA TRP A 264 -22.11 0.02 3.91
C TRP A 264 -22.86 0.78 5.01
N PRO A 265 -22.41 0.71 6.28
CA PRO A 265 -22.68 1.72 7.28
C PRO A 265 -22.37 3.14 6.75
N PRO A 266 -23.05 4.20 7.24
CA PRO A 266 -22.83 5.56 6.77
C PRO A 266 -21.35 6.00 6.88
N VAL A 267 -20.68 6.09 5.73
CA VAL A 267 -19.33 6.65 5.65
C VAL A 267 -19.39 8.18 5.73
N LYS A 268 -18.41 8.79 6.42
CA LYS A 268 -18.36 10.27 6.59
C LYS A 268 -18.14 11.06 5.28
N GLY A 269 -17.68 10.36 4.23
CA GLY A 269 -17.66 10.79 2.83
C GLY A 269 -17.23 12.23 2.53
N ILE A 270 -15.92 12.52 2.57
CA ILE A 270 -15.36 13.80 2.09
C ILE A 270 -14.73 13.66 0.69
N CYS A 271 -14.35 12.45 0.26
CA CYS A 271 -13.97 12.19 -1.13
C CYS A 271 -15.16 12.39 -2.08
N LEU A 272 -14.92 12.46 -3.39
CA LEU A 272 -16.00 12.59 -4.38
C LEU A 272 -16.70 11.25 -4.58
N HIS A 273 -17.54 10.87 -3.61
CA HIS A 273 -18.49 9.78 -3.75
C HIS A 273 -19.58 10.21 -4.73
N ASP A 274 -19.71 9.45 -5.82
CA ASP A 274 -20.85 9.48 -6.75
C ASP A 274 -21.09 10.82 -7.50
N THR A 275 -20.38 10.99 -8.63
CA THR A 275 -20.80 11.90 -9.71
C THR A 275 -21.69 11.20 -10.76
N ALA A 276 -21.93 9.89 -10.65
CA ALA A 276 -22.71 9.13 -11.62
C ALA A 276 -24.22 9.39 -11.48
N SER A 277 -24.75 9.43 -10.26
CA SER A 277 -26.18 9.74 -10.01
C SER A 277 -26.60 11.14 -10.42
N LYS A 278 -25.64 12.09 -10.51
CA LYS A 278 -25.93 13.47 -10.93
C LYS A 278 -26.11 13.64 -12.43
N HIS A 279 -25.68 12.69 -13.26
CA HIS A 279 -25.82 12.77 -14.72
C HIS A 279 -27.15 12.21 -15.27
N THR A 280 -27.91 11.46 -14.48
CA THR A 280 -29.26 10.98 -14.85
C THR A 280 -30.39 11.93 -14.46
N ALA A 281 -30.13 12.95 -13.62
CA ALA A 281 -31.15 13.85 -13.08
C ALA A 281 -31.43 15.12 -13.91
N THR A 282 -30.75 15.33 -15.04
CA THR A 282 -30.88 16.54 -15.89
C THR A 282 -31.08 16.22 -17.38
N LYS A 283 -32.11 15.41 -17.67
CA LYS A 283 -32.76 15.35 -18.99
C LYS A 283 -34.29 15.27 -18.86
N HIS A 284 -34.89 16.42 -18.55
CA HIS A 284 -36.28 16.76 -18.82
C HIS A 284 -36.30 18.15 -19.45
#